data_AF-A0A7W4BJV9-F1
#
_entry.id   AF-A0A7W4BJV9-F1
#
_cell.length_a   1.000
_cell.length_b   1.000
_cell.length_c   1.000
_cell.angle_alpha   90.00
_cell.angle_beta   90.00
_cell.angle_gamma   90.00
#
_symmetry.space_group_name_H-M   'P 1'
#
loop_
_entity.id
_entity.type
_entity.pdbx_description
1 polymer ?
#
loop_
_entity_poly.entity_id
_entity_poly.type
_entity_poly.pdbx_seq_one_letter_code
_entity_poly.pdbx_strand_id
1 'polypeptide(L)' 'MTFRDQQTLPTMQYQGKYKRIGYSYPKSYIWQKSLFISCAVNKEDIAVTKLDLAQFQEAVK' A
#
# COMPACT_ATOMS: atom_id res chain seq x y z
N MET A 1 10.41 7.76 2.28
CA MET A 1 9.47 6.75 1.77
C MET A 1 8.66 6.24 2.94
N THR A 2 7.32 6.37 2.93
CA THR A 2 6.49 5.90 4.04
C THR A 2 6.23 4.41 3.85
N PHE A 3 6.82 3.59 4.72
CA PHE A 3 6.56 2.15 4.75
C PHE A 3 5.16 1.89 5.32
N ARG A 4 4.48 0.87 4.78
CA ARG A 4 3.16 0.42 5.27
C ARG A 4 3.39 -0.67 6.30
N ASP A 5 3.39 -0.30 7.57
CA ASP A 5 3.72 -1.17 8.71
C ASP A 5 2.78 -0.94 9.90
N GLN A 6 3.01 -1.63 11.02
CA GLN A 6 2.17 -1.48 12.21
C GLN A 6 2.19 -0.05 12.79
N GLN A 7 3.25 0.72 12.59
CA GLN A 7 3.39 2.08 13.13
C GLN A 7 2.55 3.10 12.36
N THR A 8 2.28 2.81 11.09
CA THR A 8 1.51 3.66 10.17
C THR A 8 0.06 3.21 10.01
N LEU A 9 -0.33 2.08 10.63
CA LEU A 9 -1.65 1.50 10.53
C LEU A 9 -2.68 2.34 11.31
N PRO A 10 -3.69 2.93 10.64
CA PRO A 10 -4.75 3.66 11.35
C PRO A 10 -5.65 2.71 12.13
N THR A 11 -6.28 3.22 13.19
CA THR A 11 -7.32 2.52 13.93
C THR A 11 -8.56 2.30 13.05
N MET A 12 -9.12 1.09 13.07
CA MET A 12 -10.37 0.76 12.37
C MET A 12 -11.56 1.48 13.03
N GLN A 13 -12.36 2.21 12.26
CA GLN A 13 -13.48 3.00 12.79
C GLN A 13 -14.80 2.23 12.78
N TYR A 14 -14.98 1.29 11.83
CA TYR A 14 -16.25 0.59 11.64
C TYR A 14 -16.11 -0.91 11.78
N GLN A 15 -16.93 -1.51 12.65
CA GLN A 15 -17.06 -2.96 12.73
C GLN A 15 -17.71 -3.53 11.46
N GLY A 16 -17.37 -4.76 11.11
CA GLY A 16 -17.97 -5.44 9.97
C GLY A 16 -17.58 -6.91 9.89
N LYS A 17 -18.49 -7.73 9.35
CA LYS A 17 -18.27 -9.16 9.17
C LYS A 17 -17.02 -9.40 8.31
N TYR A 18 -16.06 -10.14 8.86
CA TYR A 18 -14.77 -10.47 8.23
C TYR A 18 -13.79 -9.30 7.96
N LYS A 19 -14.04 -8.10 8.50
CA LYS A 19 -13.01 -7.05 8.56
C LYS A 19 -11.87 -7.51 9.47
N ARG A 20 -10.65 -7.12 9.13
CA ARG A 20 -9.43 -7.52 9.85
C ARG A 20 -8.50 -6.33 9.95
N ILE A 21 -7.91 -6.14 11.12
CA ILE A 21 -6.92 -5.08 11.36
C ILE A 21 -5.69 -5.36 10.50
N GLY A 22 -5.18 -4.34 9.80
CA GLY A 22 -3.95 -4.41 9.03
C GLY A 22 -4.06 -3.98 7.58
N TYR A 23 -2.92 -3.93 6.91
CA TYR A 23 -2.81 -3.80 5.46
C TYR A 23 -2.99 -5.16 4.79
N SER A 24 -3.76 -5.22 3.71
CA SER A 24 -4.04 -6.47 3.01
C SER A 24 -4.28 -6.27 1.52
N TYR A 25 -4.18 -7.37 0.77
CA TYR A 25 -4.46 -7.44 -0.67
C TYR A 25 -3.68 -6.39 -1.49
N PRO A 26 -2.33 -6.38 -1.44
CA PRO A 26 -1.56 -5.49 -2.28
C PRO A 26 -1.83 -5.81 -3.75
N LYS A 27 -2.08 -4.78 -4.55
CA LYS A 27 -2.21 -4.85 -5.99
C LYS A 27 -1.35 -3.75 -6.60
N SER A 28 -0.59 -4.10 -7.62
CA SER A 28 0.32 -3.17 -8.29
C SER A 28 0.00 -3.01 -9.77
N TYR A 29 0.36 -1.84 -10.30
CA TYR A 29 0.41 -1.57 -11.73
C TYR A 29 1.50 -0.53 -12.04
N ILE A 30 2.05 -0.59 -13.25
CA ILE A 30 3.03 0.37 -13.75
C ILE A 30 2.33 1.32 -14.72
N TRP A 31 2.52 2.62 -14.51
CA TRP A 31 1.99 3.64 -15.41
C TRP A 31 2.85 4.91 -15.34
N GLN A 32 3.10 5.56 -16.48
CA GLN A 32 3.87 6.80 -16.57
C GLN A 32 5.18 6.79 -15.75
N LYS A 33 6.04 5.79 -15.98
CA LYS A 33 7.33 5.62 -15.28
C LYS A 33 7.22 5.54 -13.74
N SER A 34 6.05 5.19 -13.22
CA SER A 34 5.81 5.04 -11.79
C SER A 34 5.21 3.66 -11.50
N LEU A 35 5.63 3.07 -10.37
CA LEU A 35 4.99 1.92 -9.76
C LEU A 35 3.92 2.41 -8.79
N PHE A 36 2.68 1.99 -9.01
CA PHE A 36 1.57 2.23 -8.10
C PHE A 36 1.26 0.94 -7.35
N ILE A 37 1.07 1.04 -6.04
CA ILE A 37 0.70 -0.07 -5.18
C ILE A 37 -0.52 0.37 -4.35
N SER A 38 -1.65 -0.29 -4.56
CA SER A 38 -2.85 -0.13 -3.74
C SER A 38 -2.95 -1.27 -2.72
N CYS A 39 -3.39 -0.97 -1.50
CA CYS A 39 -3.77 -1.98 -0.51
C CYS A 39 -5.02 -1.56 0.26
N ALA A 40 -5.74 -2.55 0.77
CA ALA A 40 -6.84 -2.32 1.69
C ALA A 40 -6.28 -2.11 3.11
N VAL A 41 -6.78 -1.09 3.81
CA VAL A 41 -6.47 -0.79 5.21
C VAL A 41 -7.67 -1.17 6.05
N ASN A 42 -7.52 -2.12 6.98
CA ASN A 42 -8.59 -2.60 7.84
C ASN A 42 -9.83 -3.15 7.08
N LYS A 43 -9.70 -3.41 5.78
CA LYS A 43 -10.82 -3.61 4.84
C LYS A 43 -11.89 -2.50 4.92
N GLU A 44 -11.44 -1.28 5.17
CA GLU A 44 -12.25 -0.08 5.38
C GLU A 44 -11.85 1.00 4.39
N ASP A 45 -10.55 1.34 4.37
CA ASP A 45 -9.99 2.36 3.49
C ASP A 45 -9.11 1.73 2.40
N ILE A 46 -8.82 2.53 1.37
CA ILE A 46 -7.84 2.21 0.33
C ILE A 46 -6.65 3.15 0.47
N ALA A 47 -5.47 2.58 0.60
CA ALA A 47 -4.21 3.31 0.55
C ALA A 47 -3.52 3.06 -0.79
N VAL A 48 -2.97 4.12 -1.40
CA VAL A 48 -2.17 4.03 -2.62
C VAL A 48 -0.80 4.63 -2.36
N THR A 49 0.24 3.91 -2.75
CA THR A 49 1.63 4.38 -2.76
C THR A 49 2.09 4.51 -4.21
N LYS A 50 2.62 5.68 -4.57
CA LYS A 50 3.29 5.92 -5.86
C LYS A 50 4.80 5.96 -5.62
N LEU A 51 5.53 5.25 -6.47
CA LEU A 51 6.98 5.15 -6.45
C LEU A 51 7.53 5.49 -7.83
N ASP A 52 8.51 6.36 -7.92
CA ASP A 52 9.19 6.66 -9.19
C ASP A 52 10.09 5.48 -9.57
N LEU A 53 10.00 4.97 -10.81
CA LEU A 53 10.86 3.86 -11.24
C LEU A 53 12.35 4.21 -11.29
N ALA A 54 12.69 5.50 -11.38
CA ALA A 54 14.08 5.96 -11.32
C ALA A 54 14.79 5.53 -10.02
N GLN A 55 14.05 5.34 -8.93
CA GLN A 55 14.62 4.94 -7.64
C GLN A 55 15.14 3.49 -7.61
N PHE A 56 14.85 2.68 -8.63
CA PHE A 56 15.25 1.27 -8.71
C PHE A 56 16.37 0.99 -9.72
N GLN A 57 16.98 2.03 -10.30
CA GLN A 57 17.94 1.90 -11.41
C GLN A 57 19.29 1.27 -11.02
N GLU A 58 19.58 1.07 -9.73
CA GLU A 58 20.85 0.45 -9.28
C GLU A 58 20.80 -1.08 -9.16
N ALA A 59 19.62 -1.71 -9.30
CA ALA A 59 19.46 -3.16 -9.06
C ALA A 59 19.85 -4.06 -10.25
N VAL A 60 20.38 -3.49 -11.33
CA VAL A 60 20.83 -4.21 -12.53
C VAL A 60 22.30 -3.87 -12.80
N LYS A 61 23.19 -4.41 -11.97
CA LYS A 61 24.63 -4.53 -12.24
C LYS A 61 25.08 -5.95 -11.86
#